data_AF-A0AAD9SA22-F1
#
_entry.id   AF-A0AAD9SA22-F1
#
_cell.length_a   1.000
_cell.length_b   1.000
_cell.length_c   1.000
_cell.angle_alpha   90.00
_cell.angle_beta   90.00
_cell.angle_gamma   90.00
#
_symmetry.space_group_name_H-M   'P 1'
#
loop_
_entity.id
_entity.type
_entity.pdbx_description
1 polymer ?
#
loop_
_entity_poly.entity_id
_entity_poly.type
_entity_poly.pdbx_seq_one_letter_code
_entity_poly.pdbx_strand_id
1 'polypeptide(L)'
;MTTGRVVTKVKSKWKLPEEDLAVDDLLGQLESTKIDGESLNLLTLQKYTKVKIEWVDNVARHLILSQRTGRDVLEVYAFPRILEIGSQRPISSKHPFYEYQQEVLCTYGLLFPVWKGSRKLDKTIKDGKIQDVQSIRRIANVVTEENPGNWNTSELGTLWPRIVKLKGYQDQAQPASWWAVWRDRRDPVKYYGTLFAFIAVPFAVISIGLATASLAFGITGPRP
;
A
#
# COMPACT_ATOMS: atom_id res chain seq x y z
N MET A 1 -36.20 -10.79 -54.07
CA MET A 1 -35.83 -9.74 -53.09
C MET A 1 -34.53 -10.17 -52.44
N THR A 2 -33.44 -9.54 -52.83
CA THR A 2 -32.07 -10.02 -52.59
C THR A 2 -31.38 -8.98 -51.70
N THR A 3 -31.09 -9.33 -50.45
CA THR A 3 -30.34 -8.44 -49.54
C THR A 3 -28.90 -8.94 -49.41
N GLY A 4 -27.99 -8.20 -50.05
CA GLY A 4 -26.55 -8.40 -49.93
C GLY A 4 -26.03 -7.92 -48.58
N ARG A 5 -25.18 -8.73 -47.94
CA ARG A 5 -24.49 -8.40 -46.69
C ARG A 5 -23.03 -8.07 -47.01
N VAL A 6 -22.67 -6.80 -46.86
CA VAL A 6 -21.29 -6.31 -46.96
C VAL A 6 -20.54 -6.66 -45.68
N VAL A 7 -19.46 -7.44 -45.79
CA VAL A 7 -18.55 -7.74 -44.68
C VAL A 7 -17.35 -6.80 -44.78
N THR A 8 -17.29 -5.79 -43.92
CA THR A 8 -16.11 -4.93 -43.78
C THR A 8 -15.08 -5.60 -42.86
N LYS A 9 -13.88 -5.81 -43.41
CA LYS A 9 -12.73 -6.45 -42.77
C LYS A 9 -12.06 -5.47 -41.81
N VAL A 10 -12.25 -5.63 -40.50
CA VAL A 10 -11.54 -4.86 -39.47
C VAL A 10 -10.16 -5.48 -39.26
N LYS A 11 -9.10 -4.78 -39.69
CA LYS A 11 -7.71 -5.10 -39.34
C LYS A 11 -7.41 -4.50 -37.96
N SER A 12 -7.48 -5.31 -36.90
CA SER A 12 -6.95 -4.94 -35.58
C SER A 12 -5.45 -5.24 -35.55
N LYS A 13 -4.66 -4.18 -35.64
CA LYS A 13 -3.21 -4.18 -35.40
C LYS A 13 -3.00 -4.13 -33.89
N TRP A 14 -3.02 -5.29 -33.24
CA TRP A 14 -2.68 -5.40 -31.82
C TRP A 14 -1.18 -5.14 -31.65
N LYS A 15 -0.83 -3.99 -31.06
CA LYS A 15 0.47 -3.75 -30.43
C LYS A 15 0.35 -4.24 -28.99
N LEU A 16 1.20 -5.18 -28.61
CA LEU A 16 1.33 -5.64 -27.22
C LEU A 16 1.81 -4.45 -26.36
N PRO A 17 1.20 -4.17 -25.21
CA PRO A 17 1.71 -3.19 -24.25
C PRO A 17 2.94 -3.75 -23.51
N GLU A 18 3.81 -2.85 -23.05
CA GLU A 18 5.01 -3.10 -22.22
C GLU A 18 4.68 -3.76 -20.87
N GLU A 19 4.16 -4.98 -20.87
CA GLU A 19 3.85 -5.74 -19.64
C GLU A 19 5.08 -6.43 -19.03
N ASP A 20 6.16 -6.64 -19.81
CA ASP A 20 7.31 -7.46 -19.37
C ASP A 20 8.16 -6.83 -18.25
N LEU A 21 8.14 -5.50 -18.06
CA LEU A 21 8.91 -4.85 -16.99
C LEU A 21 8.22 -4.88 -15.62
N ALA A 22 6.91 -5.16 -15.57
CA ALA A 22 6.17 -5.23 -14.30
C ALA A 22 6.22 -6.65 -13.68
N VAL A 23 6.51 -7.67 -14.49
CA VAL A 23 6.50 -9.08 -14.03
C VAL A 23 7.70 -9.39 -13.14
N ASP A 24 8.89 -8.87 -13.46
CA ASP A 24 10.11 -9.07 -12.66
C ASP A 24 10.03 -8.40 -11.28
N ASP A 25 9.43 -7.20 -11.19
CA ASP A 25 9.21 -6.51 -9.91
C ASP A 25 8.16 -7.25 -9.04
N LEU A 26 7.14 -7.82 -9.67
CA LEU A 26 6.15 -8.66 -8.98
C LEU A 26 6.77 -9.99 -8.51
N LEU A 27 7.69 -10.59 -9.29
CA LEU A 27 8.41 -11.80 -8.90
C LEU A 27 9.33 -11.55 -7.70
N GLY A 28 10.07 -10.44 -7.68
CA GLY A 28 10.88 -10.04 -6.51
C GLY A 28 10.04 -9.76 -5.25
N GLN A 29 8.81 -9.26 -5.41
CA GLN A 29 7.85 -9.08 -4.31
C GLN A 29 7.18 -10.39 -3.87
N LEU A 30 6.99 -11.34 -4.79
CA LEU A 30 6.52 -12.71 -4.51
C LEU A 30 7.57 -13.52 -3.74
N GLU A 31 8.86 -13.25 -3.94
CA GLU A 31 9.97 -13.86 -3.19
C GLU A 31 10.09 -13.34 -1.76
N SER A 32 9.53 -12.16 -1.47
CA SER A 32 9.48 -11.63 -0.10
C SER A 32 8.50 -12.48 0.71
N THR A 33 9.01 -13.50 1.40
CA THR A 33 8.18 -14.41 2.22
C THR A 33 7.58 -13.73 3.46
N LYS A 34 7.95 -12.47 3.70
CA LYS A 34 7.63 -11.73 4.93
C LYS A 34 7.26 -10.30 4.62
N ILE A 35 6.10 -9.87 5.10
CA ILE A 35 5.66 -8.48 5.01
C ILE A 35 5.59 -7.93 6.44
N ASP A 36 6.30 -6.83 6.66
CA ASP A 36 6.26 -6.10 7.92
C ASP A 36 4.90 -5.40 8.08
N GLY A 37 4.24 -5.62 9.22
CA GLY A 37 2.94 -5.02 9.54
C GLY A 37 2.98 -3.49 9.67
N GLU A 38 4.15 -2.91 9.96
CA GLU A 38 4.31 -1.45 9.95
C GLU A 38 4.35 -0.89 8.53
N SER A 39 4.85 -1.67 7.58
CA SER A 39 5.00 -1.26 6.19
C SER A 39 3.67 -1.24 5.44
N LEU A 40 2.80 -2.22 5.70
CA LEU A 40 1.53 -2.44 5.02
C LEU A 40 0.38 -2.43 6.02
N ASN A 41 -0.16 -1.23 6.25
CA ASN A 41 -1.37 -1.06 7.04
C ASN A 41 -2.27 -0.03 6.37
N LEU A 42 -3.48 0.11 6.87
CA LEU A 42 -4.46 1.00 6.27
C LEU A 42 -4.02 2.47 6.29
N LEU A 43 -3.34 2.90 7.36
CA LEU A 43 -2.89 4.29 7.47
C LEU A 43 -1.82 4.60 6.41
N THR A 44 -0.89 3.67 6.19
CA THR A 44 0.12 3.80 5.14
C THR A 44 -0.55 3.74 3.77
N LEU A 45 -1.46 2.81 3.53
CA LEU A 45 -2.22 2.73 2.27
C LEU A 45 -2.94 4.05 1.96
N GLN A 46 -3.76 4.56 2.89
CA GLN A 46 -4.47 5.82 2.68
C GLN A 46 -3.54 7.01 2.44
N LYS A 47 -2.39 7.04 3.14
CA LYS A 47 -1.41 8.12 3.04
C LYS A 47 -0.66 8.12 1.70
N TYR A 48 -0.28 6.94 1.20
CA TYR A 48 0.58 6.82 0.01
C TYR A 48 -0.21 6.60 -1.28
N THR A 49 -1.31 5.85 -1.24
CA THR A 49 -2.01 5.41 -2.45
C THR A 49 -3.35 6.10 -2.69
N LYS A 50 -3.83 6.90 -1.73
CA LYS A 50 -5.19 7.51 -1.74
C LYS A 50 -6.32 6.48 -1.90
N VAL A 51 -6.05 5.21 -1.65
CA VAL A 51 -7.06 4.14 -1.73
C VAL A 51 -8.14 4.37 -0.69
N LYS A 52 -9.39 4.29 -1.14
CA LYS A 52 -10.56 4.33 -0.24
C LYS A 52 -10.88 2.91 0.23
N ILE A 53 -11.32 2.76 1.46
CA ILE A 53 -11.89 1.48 1.90
C ILE A 53 -13.36 1.44 1.50
N GLU A 54 -13.78 0.30 0.97
CA GLU A 54 -15.17 -0.04 0.85
C GLU A 54 -15.48 -1.31 1.64
N TRP A 55 -16.51 -1.20 2.48
CA TRP A 55 -16.96 -2.31 3.30
C TRP A 55 -17.92 -3.17 2.50
N VAL A 56 -17.59 -4.46 2.35
CA VAL A 56 -18.35 -5.42 1.56
C VAL A 56 -18.92 -6.53 2.45
N ASP A 57 -20.08 -7.05 2.08
CA ASP A 57 -20.77 -8.16 2.74
C ASP A 57 -20.33 -9.54 2.22
N ASN A 58 -19.48 -9.58 1.20
CA ASN A 58 -18.96 -10.82 0.63
C ASN A 58 -17.51 -11.06 1.08
N VAL A 59 -17.31 -12.13 1.85
CA VAL A 59 -15.99 -12.52 2.38
C VAL A 59 -14.97 -12.86 1.28
N ALA A 60 -15.42 -13.36 0.13
CA ALA A 60 -14.55 -13.66 -1.02
C ALA A 60 -13.96 -12.40 -1.65
N ARG A 61 -14.55 -11.22 -1.38
CA ARG A 61 -14.10 -9.92 -1.87
C ARG A 61 -13.11 -9.22 -0.94
N HIS A 62 -12.77 -9.84 0.20
CA HIS A 62 -11.82 -9.29 1.16
C HIS A 62 -10.42 -9.09 0.52
N LEU A 63 -9.81 -7.92 0.72
CA LEU A 63 -8.53 -7.49 0.15
C LEU A 63 -8.50 -7.38 -1.40
N ILE A 64 -9.64 -7.24 -2.06
CA ILE A 64 -9.63 -6.95 -3.50
C ILE A 64 -9.39 -5.45 -3.72
N LEU A 65 -8.34 -5.14 -4.48
CA LEU A 65 -8.15 -3.82 -5.09
C LEU A 65 -9.01 -3.75 -6.35
N SER A 66 -9.99 -2.87 -6.35
CA SER A 66 -10.88 -2.60 -7.48
C SER A 66 -10.87 -1.11 -7.82
N GLN A 67 -11.22 -0.78 -9.05
CA GLN A 67 -11.42 0.61 -9.46
C GLN A 67 -12.92 0.88 -9.58
N ARG A 68 -13.43 1.80 -8.76
CA ARG A 68 -14.83 2.22 -8.79
C ARG A 68 -14.90 3.72 -9.02
N THR A 69 -15.66 4.13 -10.03
CA THR A 69 -15.86 5.55 -10.39
C THR A 69 -14.56 6.35 -10.54
N GLY A 70 -13.53 5.71 -11.09
CA GLY A 70 -12.21 6.33 -11.31
C GLY A 70 -11.37 6.50 -10.04
N ARG A 71 -11.75 5.84 -8.93
CA ARG A 71 -10.97 5.81 -7.69
C ARG A 71 -10.61 4.38 -7.34
N ASP A 72 -9.41 4.19 -6.83
CA ASP A 72 -8.96 2.89 -6.36
C ASP A 72 -9.51 2.62 -4.95
N VAL A 73 -10.11 1.45 -4.81
CA VAL A 73 -10.88 1.05 -3.65
C VAL A 73 -10.41 -0.32 -3.17
N LEU A 74 -10.07 -0.41 -1.89
CA LEU A 74 -9.79 -1.65 -1.20
C LEU A 74 -11.08 -2.16 -0.57
N GLU A 75 -11.52 -3.32 -1.03
CA GLU A 75 -12.70 -3.99 -0.52
C GLU A 75 -12.34 -4.80 0.73
N VAL A 76 -12.95 -4.46 1.86
CA VAL A 76 -12.73 -5.09 3.16
C VAL A 76 -14.05 -5.63 3.67
N TYR A 77 -14.06 -6.88 4.09
CA TYR A 77 -15.27 -7.51 4.63
C TYR A 77 -15.83 -6.71 5.84
N ALA A 78 -17.15 -6.60 5.95
CA ALA A 78 -17.79 -5.71 6.93
C ALA A 78 -18.10 -6.35 8.28
N PHE A 79 -18.12 -7.69 8.35
CA PHE A 79 -18.69 -8.42 9.50
C PHE A 79 -17.73 -9.44 10.13
N PRO A 80 -16.55 -9.04 10.62
CA PRO A 80 -15.55 -9.98 11.13
C PRO A 80 -16.05 -10.78 12.34
N ARG A 81 -16.99 -10.25 13.12
CA ARG A 81 -17.65 -10.97 14.23
C ARG A 81 -18.35 -12.26 13.78
N ILE A 82 -18.90 -12.29 12.57
CA ILE A 82 -19.52 -13.51 12.03
C ILE A 82 -18.46 -14.60 11.82
N LEU A 83 -17.26 -14.22 11.41
CA LEU A 83 -16.14 -15.14 11.20
C LEU A 83 -15.57 -15.62 12.54
N GLU A 84 -15.47 -14.73 13.53
CA GLU A 84 -15.04 -15.06 14.90
C GLU A 84 -15.96 -16.11 15.56
N ILE A 85 -17.29 -15.95 15.43
CA ILE A 85 -18.25 -16.93 15.94
C ILE A 85 -18.13 -18.26 15.18
N GLY A 86 -17.88 -18.18 13.87
CA GLY A 86 -17.67 -19.36 13.02
C GLY A 86 -16.41 -20.14 13.39
N SER A 87 -15.33 -19.44 13.75
CA SER A 87 -14.05 -20.05 14.08
C SER A 87 -14.02 -20.72 15.45
N GLN A 88 -14.89 -20.31 16.37
CA GLN A 88 -15.03 -20.97 17.68
C GLN A 88 -15.76 -22.32 17.61
N ARG A 89 -16.39 -22.65 16.49
CA ARG A 89 -17.10 -23.92 16.33
C ARG A 89 -16.10 -25.04 16.00
N PRO A 90 -16.22 -26.24 16.60
CA PRO A 90 -15.38 -27.40 16.31
C PRO A 90 -15.80 -28.03 14.97
N ILE A 91 -15.75 -27.25 13.89
CA ILE A 91 -15.71 -27.79 12.53
C ILE A 91 -14.27 -28.22 12.31
N SER A 92 -14.05 -29.36 11.65
CA SER A 92 -12.71 -29.89 11.38
C SER A 92 -11.76 -28.77 10.96
N SER A 93 -10.69 -28.56 11.72
CA SER A 93 -9.70 -27.49 11.51
C SER A 93 -8.98 -27.57 10.16
N LYS A 94 -9.23 -28.62 9.38
CA LYS A 94 -8.73 -28.85 8.02
C LYS A 94 -9.73 -28.46 6.92
N HIS A 95 -10.88 -27.89 7.27
CA HIS A 95 -11.85 -27.48 6.26
C HIS A 95 -11.34 -26.19 5.58
N PRO A 96 -11.24 -26.13 4.23
CA PRO A 96 -10.67 -24.96 3.52
C PRO A 96 -11.35 -23.63 3.85
N PHE A 97 -12.66 -23.69 4.14
CA PHE A 97 -13.41 -22.51 4.58
C PHE A 97 -12.92 -21.96 5.92
N TYR A 98 -12.55 -22.83 6.87
CA TYR A 98 -12.07 -22.42 8.18
C TYR A 98 -10.71 -21.73 8.07
N GLU A 99 -9.81 -22.27 7.25
CA GLU A 99 -8.51 -21.67 6.93
C GLU A 99 -8.71 -20.26 6.35
N TYR A 100 -9.57 -20.13 5.33
CA TYR A 100 -9.87 -18.83 4.73
C TYR A 100 -10.48 -17.82 5.72
N GLN A 101 -11.34 -18.26 6.64
CA GLN A 101 -11.90 -17.40 7.68
C GLN A 101 -10.83 -16.87 8.64
N GLN A 102 -9.90 -17.74 9.05
CA GLN A 102 -8.77 -17.36 9.89
C GLN A 102 -7.85 -16.40 9.16
N GLU A 103 -7.53 -16.66 7.89
CA GLU A 103 -6.73 -15.74 7.07
C GLU A 103 -7.39 -14.34 7.00
N VAL A 104 -8.72 -14.29 6.79
CA VAL A 104 -9.47 -13.01 6.77
C VAL A 104 -9.46 -12.32 8.14
N LEU A 105 -9.44 -13.05 9.25
CA LEU A 105 -9.33 -12.45 10.59
C LEU A 105 -7.91 -11.91 10.83
N CYS A 106 -6.89 -12.68 10.44
CA CYS A 106 -5.48 -12.29 10.53
C CYS A 106 -5.19 -10.98 9.78
N THR A 107 -5.77 -10.80 8.60
CA THR A 107 -5.58 -9.56 7.81
C THR A 107 -6.16 -8.31 8.46
N TYR A 108 -7.08 -8.42 9.44
CA TYR A 108 -7.47 -7.24 10.25
C TYR A 108 -6.35 -6.78 11.17
N GLY A 109 -5.55 -7.70 11.73
CA GLY A 109 -4.35 -7.33 12.49
C GLY A 109 -3.35 -6.58 11.62
N LEU A 110 -3.16 -7.05 10.37
CA LEU A 110 -2.28 -6.42 9.39
C LEU A 110 -2.77 -5.01 8.98
N LEU A 111 -4.06 -4.88 8.61
CA LEU A 111 -4.62 -3.61 8.13
C LEU A 111 -4.81 -2.59 9.24
N PHE A 112 -5.10 -3.05 10.47
CA PHE A 112 -5.46 -2.19 11.59
C PHE A 112 -4.53 -2.45 12.80
N PRO A 113 -3.20 -2.33 12.65
CA PRO A 113 -2.25 -2.64 13.72
C PRO A 113 -2.49 -1.70 14.91
N VAL A 114 -2.45 -2.27 16.12
CA VAL A 114 -2.71 -1.67 17.45
C VAL A 114 -3.30 -0.26 17.39
N TRP A 115 -4.61 -0.20 17.58
CA TRP A 115 -5.44 1.00 17.48
C TRP A 115 -5.17 1.99 18.64
N LYS A 116 -4.03 2.68 18.63
CA LYS A 116 -3.71 3.75 19.59
C LYS A 116 -4.41 5.06 19.18
N GLY A 117 -5.72 5.14 19.45
CA GLY A 117 -6.47 6.40 19.54
C GLY A 117 -6.54 7.27 18.28
N SER A 118 -6.37 6.70 17.08
CA SER A 118 -6.46 7.47 15.83
C SER A 118 -7.89 7.90 15.54
N ARG A 119 -8.27 9.11 15.97
CA ARG A 119 -9.57 9.75 15.69
C ARG A 119 -9.95 9.77 14.20
N LYS A 120 -8.95 9.78 13.31
CA LYS A 120 -9.17 9.74 11.84
C LYS A 120 -9.61 8.36 11.35
N LEU A 121 -9.06 7.29 11.93
CA LEU A 121 -9.44 5.93 11.60
C LEU A 121 -10.87 5.65 12.09
N ASP A 122 -11.19 6.06 13.33
CA ASP A 122 -12.55 5.98 13.89
C ASP A 122 -13.57 6.65 12.98
N LYS A 123 -13.22 7.83 12.45
CA LYS A 123 -14.08 8.56 11.52
C LYS A 123 -14.27 7.79 10.20
N THR A 124 -13.19 7.28 9.60
CA THR A 124 -13.26 6.52 8.34
C THR A 124 -14.16 5.28 8.46
N ILE A 125 -14.08 4.60 9.61
CA ILE A 125 -14.87 3.39 9.89
C ILE A 125 -16.34 3.75 10.17
N LYS A 126 -16.60 4.82 10.93
CA LYS A 126 -17.95 5.35 11.18
C LYS A 126 -18.62 5.84 9.89
N ASP A 127 -17.87 6.54 9.04
CA ASP A 127 -18.34 7.01 7.74
C ASP A 127 -18.67 5.84 6.79
N GLY A 128 -18.00 4.70 6.99
CA GLY A 128 -18.26 3.43 6.30
C GLY A 128 -19.54 2.69 6.74
N LYS A 129 -20.33 3.25 7.67
CA LYS A 129 -21.54 2.62 8.23
C LYS A 129 -21.32 1.23 8.83
N ILE A 130 -20.13 0.96 9.37
CA ILE A 130 -19.91 -0.31 10.06
C ILE A 130 -20.64 -0.28 11.40
N GLN A 131 -21.48 -1.29 11.63
CA GLN A 131 -22.23 -1.42 12.87
C GLN A 131 -21.36 -1.87 14.05
N ASP A 132 -20.20 -2.48 13.79
CA ASP A 132 -19.39 -3.14 14.83
C ASP A 132 -17.90 -2.80 14.81
N VAL A 133 -17.61 -1.52 15.04
CA VAL A 133 -16.24 -0.99 15.22
C VAL A 133 -15.51 -1.69 16.37
N GLN A 134 -16.23 -2.09 17.43
CA GLN A 134 -15.63 -2.68 18.62
C GLN A 134 -15.14 -4.11 18.36
N SER A 135 -15.85 -4.90 17.56
CA SER A 135 -15.37 -6.24 17.17
C SER A 135 -14.14 -6.15 16.28
N ILE A 136 -14.08 -5.22 15.32
CA ILE A 136 -12.85 -4.98 14.53
C ILE A 136 -11.68 -4.67 15.47
N ARG A 137 -11.90 -3.78 16.45
CA ARG A 137 -10.86 -3.39 17.42
C ARG A 137 -10.39 -4.56 18.28
N ARG A 138 -11.33 -5.37 18.78
CA ARG A 138 -11.00 -6.56 19.58
C ARG A 138 -10.16 -7.53 18.77
N ILE A 139 -10.62 -7.90 17.59
CA ILE A 139 -9.95 -8.87 16.71
C ILE A 139 -8.57 -8.37 16.32
N ALA A 140 -8.46 -7.12 15.85
CA ALA A 140 -7.17 -6.55 15.47
C ALA A 140 -6.19 -6.53 16.65
N ASN A 141 -6.63 -6.19 17.86
CA ASN A 141 -5.77 -6.22 19.04
C ASN A 141 -5.30 -7.63 19.39
N VAL A 142 -6.22 -8.61 19.45
CA VAL A 142 -5.89 -10.02 19.74
C VAL A 142 -4.86 -10.54 18.75
N VAL A 143 -5.14 -10.36 17.46
CA VAL A 143 -4.25 -10.84 16.39
C VAL A 143 -2.91 -10.10 16.41
N THR A 144 -2.89 -8.79 16.68
CA THR A 144 -1.61 -8.04 16.74
C THR A 144 -0.80 -8.39 17.98
N GLU A 145 -1.44 -8.75 19.09
CA GLU A 145 -0.76 -9.27 20.29
C GLU A 145 -0.13 -10.65 20.01
N GLU A 146 -0.79 -11.50 19.22
CA GLU A 146 -0.27 -12.81 18.83
C GLU A 146 0.87 -12.72 17.80
N ASN A 147 0.79 -11.82 16.83
CA ASN A 147 1.82 -11.63 15.80
C ASN A 147 2.17 -10.14 15.60
N PRO A 148 3.08 -9.56 16.41
CA PRO A 148 3.40 -8.13 16.39
C PRO A 148 4.36 -7.73 15.25
N GLY A 149 4.01 -8.06 14.01
CA GLY A 149 4.63 -7.42 12.84
C GLY A 149 5.43 -8.32 11.90
N ASN A 150 5.32 -9.65 11.97
CA ASN A 150 5.98 -10.52 10.99
C ASN A 150 4.98 -11.48 10.32
N TRP A 151 4.35 -11.00 9.24
CA TRP A 151 3.34 -11.76 8.51
C TRP A 151 4.02 -12.62 7.45
N ASN A 152 3.79 -13.93 7.52
CA ASN A 152 4.42 -14.92 6.65
C ASN A 152 3.41 -15.53 5.66
N THR A 153 3.88 -15.92 4.48
CA THR A 153 3.11 -16.63 3.46
C THR A 153 2.43 -17.89 4.00
N SER A 154 3.05 -18.57 4.97
CA SER A 154 2.51 -19.79 5.59
C SER A 154 1.22 -19.58 6.36
N GLU A 155 0.95 -18.37 6.85
CA GLU A 155 -0.24 -18.04 7.64
C GLU A 155 -1.41 -17.56 6.78
N LEU A 156 -1.11 -17.06 5.57
CA LEU A 156 -2.06 -16.33 4.72
C LEU A 156 -2.14 -16.94 3.31
N GLY A 157 -2.07 -18.26 3.19
CA GLY A 157 -1.86 -18.95 1.91
C GLY A 157 -2.78 -18.49 0.77
N THR A 158 -4.07 -18.34 1.03
CA THR A 158 -5.07 -17.97 0.02
C THR A 158 -5.08 -16.46 -0.27
N LEU A 159 -4.92 -15.64 0.77
CA LEU A 159 -4.94 -14.18 0.66
C LEU A 159 -3.59 -13.56 0.30
N TRP A 160 -2.49 -14.32 0.40
CA TRP A 160 -1.13 -13.84 0.15
C TRP A 160 -0.97 -13.14 -1.21
N PRO A 161 -1.46 -13.70 -2.34
CA PRO A 161 -1.33 -13.02 -3.63
C PRO A 161 -2.01 -11.64 -3.65
N ARG A 162 -3.09 -11.47 -2.89
CA ARG A 162 -3.79 -10.18 -2.76
C ARG A 162 -3.00 -9.19 -1.92
N ILE A 163 -2.35 -9.67 -0.86
CA ILE A 163 -1.49 -8.85 0.01
C ILE A 163 -0.23 -8.40 -0.76
N VAL A 164 0.41 -9.30 -1.50
CA VAL A 164 1.56 -8.96 -2.35
C VAL A 164 1.14 -7.93 -3.41
N LYS A 165 0.01 -8.15 -4.08
CA LYS A 165 -0.53 -7.16 -5.04
C LYS A 165 -0.78 -5.80 -4.38
N LEU A 166 -1.32 -5.79 -3.17
CA LEU A 166 -1.56 -4.57 -2.40
C LEU A 166 -0.26 -3.88 -2.01
N LYS A 167 0.77 -4.64 -1.64
CA LYS A 167 2.10 -4.13 -1.32
C LYS A 167 2.78 -3.53 -2.54
N GLY A 168 2.76 -4.23 -3.67
CA GLY A 168 3.30 -3.72 -4.94
C GLY A 168 2.61 -2.45 -5.38
N TYR A 169 1.28 -2.40 -5.27
CA TYR A 169 0.52 -1.18 -5.55
C TYR A 169 0.90 -0.03 -4.58
N GLN A 170 1.19 -0.33 -3.32
CA GLN A 170 1.67 0.66 -2.35
C GLN A 170 3.08 1.16 -2.66
N ASP A 171 3.95 0.29 -3.14
CA ASP A 171 5.35 0.60 -3.43
C ASP A 171 5.51 1.36 -4.76
N GLN A 172 4.61 1.13 -5.71
CA GLN A 172 4.51 1.89 -6.96
C GLN A 172 3.89 3.28 -6.78
N ALA A 173 3.15 3.51 -5.69
CA ALA A 173 2.48 4.78 -5.46
C ALA A 173 3.49 5.89 -5.15
N GLN A 174 3.42 6.99 -5.91
CA GLN A 174 4.30 8.13 -5.69
C GLN A 174 3.94 8.90 -4.42
N PRO A 175 4.93 9.35 -3.63
CA PRO A 175 4.69 10.12 -2.42
C PRO A 175 4.01 11.45 -2.76
N ALA A 176 2.84 11.69 -2.17
CA ALA A 176 2.02 12.87 -2.47
C ALA A 176 2.63 14.22 -2.05
N SER A 177 3.75 14.24 -1.32
CA SER A 177 4.43 15.47 -0.91
C SER A 177 5.92 15.23 -0.67
N TRP A 178 6.70 16.30 -0.76
CA TRP A 178 8.14 16.28 -0.47
C TRP A 178 8.45 15.93 1.01
N TRP A 179 7.59 16.36 1.95
CA TRP A 179 7.66 15.88 3.33
C TRP A 179 7.36 14.38 3.48
N ALA A 180 6.56 13.82 2.56
CA ALA A 180 6.37 12.37 2.49
C ALA A 180 7.63 11.70 1.97
N VAL A 181 8.27 12.22 0.90
CA VAL A 181 9.58 11.73 0.40
C VAL A 181 10.63 11.72 1.51
N TRP A 182 10.75 12.80 2.28
CA TRP A 182 11.73 12.88 3.36
C TRP A 182 11.46 11.93 4.54
N ARG A 183 10.20 11.55 4.79
CA ARG A 183 9.87 10.50 5.77
C ARG A 183 9.84 9.09 5.15
N ASP A 184 9.88 8.98 3.84
CA ASP A 184 9.74 7.71 3.16
C ASP A 184 11.11 7.00 3.14
N ARG A 185 11.25 6.02 4.03
CA ARG A 185 12.45 5.17 4.10
C ARG A 185 12.36 3.92 3.21
N ARG A 186 11.31 3.77 2.41
CA ARG A 186 11.10 2.58 1.56
C ARG A 186 12.09 2.50 0.40
N ASP A 187 12.51 3.66 -0.11
CA ASP A 187 13.51 3.75 -1.17
C ASP A 187 14.76 4.47 -0.65
N PRO A 188 15.79 3.74 -0.19
CA PRO A 188 17.00 4.36 0.37
C PRO A 188 17.70 5.20 -0.70
N VAL A 189 17.65 4.82 -1.98
CA VAL A 189 18.30 5.55 -3.06
C VAL A 189 17.66 6.93 -3.24
N LYS A 190 16.32 7.00 -3.27
CA LYS A 190 15.60 8.28 -3.33
C LYS A 190 15.78 9.10 -2.06
N TYR A 191 15.75 8.47 -0.89
CA TYR A 191 15.95 9.15 0.39
C TYR A 191 17.35 9.80 0.47
N TYR A 192 18.41 9.02 0.25
CA TYR A 192 19.78 9.52 0.28
C TYR A 192 20.04 10.52 -0.85
N GLY A 193 19.54 10.28 -2.07
CA GLY A 193 19.66 11.24 -3.16
C GLY A 193 19.02 12.59 -2.85
N THR A 194 17.83 12.59 -2.24
CA THR A 194 17.14 13.82 -1.82
C THR A 194 17.90 14.52 -0.68
N LEU A 195 18.41 13.76 0.29
CA LEU A 195 19.22 14.28 1.39
C LEU A 195 20.53 14.91 0.89
N PHE A 196 21.22 14.23 -0.04
CA PHE A 196 22.43 14.74 -0.68
C PHE A 196 22.14 16.03 -1.45
N ALA A 197 21.06 16.10 -2.24
CA ALA A 197 20.67 17.33 -2.92
C ALA A 197 20.48 18.49 -1.92
N PHE A 198 19.83 18.23 -0.79
CA PHE A 198 19.60 19.24 0.25
C PHE A 198 20.85 19.73 0.97
N ILE A 199 21.87 18.89 1.08
CA ILE A 199 23.12 19.27 1.77
C ILE A 199 24.11 19.85 0.76
N ALA A 200 24.31 19.17 -0.37
CA ALA A 200 25.32 19.52 -1.37
C ALA A 200 24.97 20.80 -2.15
N VAL A 201 23.70 21.01 -2.53
CA VAL A 201 23.30 22.20 -3.32
C VAL A 201 23.51 23.50 -2.54
N PRO A 202 23.01 23.69 -1.31
CA PRO A 202 23.27 24.93 -0.58
C PRO A 202 24.75 25.10 -0.25
N PHE A 203 25.47 24.03 0.03
CA PHE A 203 26.92 24.10 0.28
C PHE A 203 27.68 24.58 -0.97
N ALA A 204 27.30 24.09 -2.16
CA ALA A 204 27.85 24.55 -3.42
C ALA A 204 27.53 26.03 -3.70
N VAL A 205 26.29 26.47 -3.45
CA VAL A 205 25.89 27.88 -3.59
C VAL A 205 26.70 28.79 -2.66
N ILE A 206 26.88 28.39 -1.39
CA ILE A 206 27.69 29.15 -0.42
C ILE A 206 29.15 29.21 -0.86
N SER A 207 29.71 28.10 -1.34
CA SER A 207 31.11 28.04 -1.79
C SER A 207 31.37 28.95 -2.99
N ILE A 208 30.45 28.98 -3.96
CA ILE A 208 30.52 29.90 -5.11
C ILE A 208 30.40 31.37 -4.64
N GLY A 209 29.51 31.66 -3.69
CA GLY A 209 29.36 33.00 -3.11
C GLY A 209 30.63 33.48 -2.40
N LEU A 210 31.28 32.61 -1.62
CA LEU A 210 32.53 32.95 -0.93
C LEU A 210 33.69 33.15 -1.91
N ALA A 211 33.82 32.30 -2.93
CA ALA A 211 34.86 32.43 -3.94
C ALA A 211 34.74 33.75 -4.73
N THR A 212 33.53 34.11 -5.14
CA THR A 212 33.26 35.37 -5.86
C THR A 212 33.51 36.60 -4.98
N ALA A 213 33.13 36.56 -3.70
CA ALA A 213 33.43 37.64 -2.75
C ALA A 213 34.94 37.84 -2.57
N SER A 214 35.71 36.75 -2.41
CA SER A 214 37.17 36.81 -2.24
C SER A 214 37.87 37.47 -3.43
N LEU A 215 37.44 37.15 -4.66
CA LEU A 215 37.98 37.77 -5.89
C LEU A 215 37.67 39.28 -5.96
N ALA A 216 36.47 39.70 -5.54
CA ALA A 216 36.10 41.11 -5.53
C ALA A 216 36.96 41.93 -4.55
N PHE A 217 37.22 41.42 -3.35
CA PHE A 217 38.06 42.11 -2.36
C PHE A 217 39.54 42.16 -2.75
N GLY A 218 40.06 41.12 -3.40
CA GLY A 218 41.45 41.07 -3.85
C GLY A 218 41.81 42.11 -4.91
N ILE A 219 40.85 42.56 -5.72
CA ILE A 219 41.07 43.57 -6.77
C ILE A 219 41.11 45.00 -6.18
N THR A 220 40.55 45.21 -4.97
CA THR A 220 40.47 46.54 -4.33
C THR A 220 41.59 46.85 -3.32
N GLY A 221 42.56 45.95 -3.15
CA GLY A 221 43.71 46.20 -2.27
C GLY A 221 44.59 47.36 -2.78
N PRO A 222 45.08 48.26 -1.90
CA PRO A 222 45.91 49.37 -2.31
C PRO A 222 47.18 48.87 -3.01
N ARG A 223 47.43 49.38 -4.22
CA ARG A 223 48.68 49.12 -4.93
C ARG A 223 49.82 49.81 -4.17
N PRO A 224 50.93 49.11 -3.88
CA PRO A 224 52.10 49.70 -3.22
C PRO A 224 52.75 50.78 -4.09
#